data_AF-A0A9D4Q1T9-F1
#
_entry.id   AF-A0A9D4Q1T9-F1
#
_cell.length_a   1.000
_cell.length_b   1.000
_cell.length_c   1.000
_cell.angle_alpha   90.00
_cell.angle_beta   90.00
_cell.angle_gamma   90.00
#
_symmetry.space_group_name_H-M   'P 1'
#
loop_
_entity.id
_entity.type
_entity.pdbx_description
1 polymer ?
#
loop_
_entity_poly.entity_id
_entity_poly.type
_entity_poly.pdbx_seq_one_letter_code
_entity_poly.pdbx_strand_id
1 'polypeptide(L)'
;MLVHEAPGNVGLLDQALAIRWVHRYIHHFGGDNQRITLLGQDAGATSIGYHLARNDTPPIQRAILMSGSPFVPQPDNAGQRALLNGNGLADVLGCGSRRSLQDASERRRVVECLRKRSAYATVLAADELATSSDTVVFGPSKNRDFPWKLASAVLSETMLKRVDFLVGVSKDEGTSHVSELMQAFGLSADQTLTPRR
;
A
#
# COMPACT_ATOMS: atom_id res chain seq x y z
N MET A 1 8.17 10.58 -12.04
CA MET A 1 9.38 10.33 -11.24
C MET A 1 9.13 10.96 -9.89
N LEU A 2 9.17 10.20 -8.79
CA LEU A 2 8.91 10.70 -7.44
C LEU A 2 10.07 11.60 -7.00
N VAL A 3 9.79 12.55 -6.11
CA VAL A 3 10.72 13.63 -5.76
C VAL A 3 11.67 13.13 -4.67
N HIS A 4 12.96 13.48 -4.71
CA HIS A 4 13.94 12.96 -3.72
C HIS A 4 13.48 13.23 -2.28
N GLU A 5 12.85 14.37 -2.03
CA GLU A 5 12.39 14.78 -0.69
C GLU A 5 11.14 14.03 -0.21
N ALA A 6 10.43 13.35 -1.12
CA ALA A 6 9.25 12.51 -0.87
C ALA A 6 9.22 11.37 -1.91
N PRO A 7 10.08 10.35 -1.76
CA PRO A 7 10.35 9.34 -2.80
C PRO A 7 9.22 8.31 -2.98
N GLY A 8 8.16 8.40 -2.17
CA GLY A 8 7.10 7.39 -2.06
C GLY A 8 7.58 6.08 -1.44
N ASN A 9 6.64 5.17 -1.17
CA ASN A 9 6.89 3.84 -0.61
C ASN A 9 7.65 3.81 0.73
N VAL A 10 7.69 4.92 1.48
CA VAL A 10 8.40 4.99 2.77
C VAL A 10 7.87 3.94 3.76
N GLY A 11 6.56 3.67 3.78
CA GLY A 11 6.00 2.59 4.60
C GLY A 11 6.48 1.19 4.20
N LEU A 12 6.70 0.92 2.91
CA LEU A 12 7.33 -0.33 2.47
C LEU A 12 8.83 -0.38 2.85
N LEU A 13 9.53 0.76 2.80
CA LEU A 13 10.92 0.85 3.26
C LEU A 13 11.03 0.60 4.78
N ASP A 14 10.07 1.09 5.56
CA ASP A 14 9.98 0.84 7.00
C ASP A 14 9.78 -0.65 7.29
N GLN A 15 8.87 -1.31 6.55
CA GLN A 15 8.69 -2.76 6.64
C GLN A 15 9.99 -3.52 6.28
N ALA A 16 10.69 -3.12 5.22
CA ALA A 16 11.96 -3.73 4.84
C ALA A 16 13.04 -3.54 5.93
N LEU A 17 13.08 -2.37 6.57
CA LEU A 17 13.95 -2.10 7.72
C LEU A 17 13.59 -3.00 8.91
N ALA A 18 12.30 -3.16 9.22
CA ALA A 18 11.83 -4.03 10.28
C ALA A 18 12.21 -5.50 10.02
N ILE A 19 12.04 -6.01 8.79
CA ILE A 19 12.44 -7.36 8.40
C ILE A 19 13.96 -7.56 8.61
N ARG A 20 14.77 -6.60 8.18
CA ARG A 20 16.24 -6.64 8.40
C ARG A 20 16.60 -6.62 9.88
N TRP A 21 15.89 -5.80 10.66
CA TRP A 21 16.10 -5.73 12.11
C TRP A 21 15.79 -7.07 12.77
N VAL A 22 14.63 -7.67 12.45
CA VAL A 22 14.26 -9.00 12.96
C VAL A 22 15.31 -10.04 12.55
N HIS A 23 15.66 -10.13 11.28
CA HIS A 23 16.67 -11.09 10.81
C HIS A 23 18.02 -10.93 11.53
N ARG A 24 18.41 -9.68 11.86
CA ARG A 24 19.65 -9.41 12.59
C ARG A 24 19.56 -9.80 14.07
N TYR A 25 18.46 -9.49 14.75
CA TYR A 25 18.40 -9.52 16.21
C TYR A 25 17.53 -10.62 16.80
N ILE A 26 16.77 -11.36 16.00
CA ILE A 26 15.82 -12.37 16.52
C ILE A 26 16.51 -13.48 17.34
N HIS A 27 17.80 -13.73 17.09
CA HIS A 27 18.60 -14.68 17.87
C HIS A 27 18.73 -14.29 19.36
N HIS A 28 18.71 -12.99 19.69
CA HIS A 28 18.67 -12.54 21.09
C HIS A 28 17.35 -12.87 21.80
N PHE A 29 16.29 -13.14 21.03
CA PHE A 29 14.98 -13.56 21.53
C PHE A 29 14.78 -15.09 21.42
N GLY A 30 15.83 -15.85 21.11
CA GLY A 30 15.77 -17.29 20.93
C GLY A 30 15.14 -17.77 19.62
N GLY A 31 14.91 -16.86 18.66
CA GLY A 31 14.39 -17.23 17.34
C GLY A 31 15.49 -17.51 16.33
N ASP A 32 15.08 -18.12 15.21
CA ASP A 32 15.96 -18.52 14.12
C ASP A 32 15.71 -17.63 12.89
N ASN A 33 16.73 -16.87 12.48
CA ASN A 33 16.61 -15.95 11.35
C ASN A 33 16.49 -16.65 10.00
N GLN A 34 16.79 -17.95 9.90
CA GLN A 34 16.57 -18.75 8.70
C GLN A 34 15.14 -19.29 8.60
N ARG A 35 14.32 -19.14 9.64
CA ARG A 35 12.93 -19.67 9.69
C ARG A 35 11.86 -18.57 9.81
N ILE A 36 12.18 -17.35 9.34
CA ILE A 36 11.25 -16.22 9.33
C ILE A 36 10.03 -16.52 8.46
N THR A 37 8.86 -16.21 9.01
CA THR A 37 7.56 -16.26 8.32
C THR A 37 6.96 -14.87 8.30
N LEU A 38 6.57 -14.38 7.12
CA LEU A 38 5.74 -13.18 7.03
C LEU A 38 4.27 -13.57 6.98
N LEU A 39 3.44 -12.86 7.71
CA LEU A 39 1.98 -12.98 7.67
C LEU A 39 1.40 -11.60 7.36
N GLY A 40 0.50 -11.54 6.39
CA GLY A 40 -0.13 -10.30 5.98
C GLY A 40 -1.58 -10.52 5.55
N GLN A 41 -2.44 -9.56 5.88
CA GLN A 41 -3.83 -9.50 5.45
C GLN A 41 -4.02 -8.33 4.48
N ASP A 42 -4.80 -8.53 3.41
CA ASP A 42 -5.15 -7.53 2.39
C ASP A 42 -3.90 -6.77 1.87
N ALA A 43 -3.78 -5.46 2.10
CA ALA A 43 -2.62 -4.65 1.72
C ALA A 43 -1.30 -5.19 2.32
N GLY A 44 -1.35 -5.84 3.49
CA GLY A 44 -0.22 -6.54 4.10
C GLY A 44 0.21 -7.78 3.31
N ALA A 45 -0.74 -8.55 2.76
CA ALA A 45 -0.43 -9.69 1.90
C ALA A 45 0.21 -9.23 0.58
N THR A 46 -0.27 -8.13 0.01
CA THR A 46 0.39 -7.48 -1.14
C THR A 46 1.79 -6.97 -0.78
N SER A 47 1.96 -6.40 0.42
CA SER A 47 3.27 -5.94 0.93
C SER A 47 4.29 -7.08 1.01
N ILE A 48 3.89 -8.29 1.40
CA ILE A 48 4.76 -9.47 1.37
C ILE A 48 5.29 -9.72 -0.04
N GLY A 49 4.44 -9.59 -1.07
CA GLY A 49 4.87 -9.69 -2.46
C GLY A 49 6.02 -8.73 -2.80
N TYR A 50 5.92 -7.48 -2.35
CA TYR A 50 6.97 -6.48 -2.56
C TYR A 50 8.29 -6.87 -1.89
N HIS A 51 8.25 -7.42 -0.69
CA HIS A 51 9.45 -7.86 0.03
C HIS A 51 10.06 -9.12 -0.58
N LEU A 52 9.23 -10.05 -1.06
CA LEU A 52 9.67 -11.23 -1.79
C LEU A 52 10.37 -10.84 -3.10
N ALA A 53 9.83 -9.88 -3.85
CA ALA A 53 10.39 -9.48 -5.14
C ALA A 53 11.65 -8.60 -5.05
N ARG A 54 12.10 -8.24 -3.83
CA ARG A 54 13.27 -7.40 -3.59
C ARG A 54 14.53 -8.23 -3.38
N ASN A 55 15.62 -7.79 -4.00
CA ASN A 55 16.91 -8.47 -3.90
C ASN A 55 17.63 -8.25 -2.56
N ASP A 56 17.35 -7.16 -1.85
CA ASP A 56 18.00 -6.81 -0.59
C ASP A 56 17.23 -7.25 0.67
N THR A 57 16.09 -7.91 0.47
CA THR A 57 15.33 -8.52 1.56
C THR A 57 16.07 -9.77 2.04
N PRO A 58 16.30 -9.93 3.36
CA PRO A 58 16.84 -11.17 3.90
C PRO A 58 15.94 -12.38 3.55
N PRO A 59 16.49 -13.61 3.58
CA PRO A 59 15.71 -14.81 3.27
C PRO A 59 14.41 -14.89 4.08
N ILE A 60 13.29 -15.08 3.37
CA ILE A 60 11.97 -15.35 3.94
C ILE A 60 11.65 -16.79 3.59
N GLN A 61 11.44 -17.64 4.59
CA GLN A 61 11.21 -19.07 4.35
C GLN A 61 9.73 -19.36 4.06
N ARG A 62 8.82 -18.60 4.67
CA ARG A 62 7.38 -18.85 4.60
C ARG A 62 6.59 -17.56 4.51
N ALA A 63 5.45 -17.62 3.81
CA ALA A 63 4.53 -16.50 3.66
C ALA A 63 3.08 -16.96 3.87
N ILE A 64 2.33 -16.24 4.71
CA ILE A 64 0.90 -16.42 4.91
C ILE A 64 0.18 -15.21 4.33
N LEU A 65 -0.62 -15.44 3.28
CA LEU A 65 -1.33 -14.40 2.52
C LEU A 65 -2.83 -14.54 2.77
N MET A 66 -3.41 -13.58 3.50
CA MET A 66 -4.83 -13.59 3.86
C MET A 66 -5.55 -12.50 3.08
N SER A 67 -6.53 -12.87 2.25
CA SER A 67 -7.42 -11.90 1.59
C SER A 67 -6.70 -10.87 0.71
N GLY A 68 -5.52 -11.22 0.19
CA GLY A 68 -4.70 -10.33 -0.63
C GLY A 68 -3.54 -11.10 -1.25
N SER A 69 -2.91 -10.53 -2.27
CA SER A 69 -1.79 -11.19 -2.94
C SER A 69 -0.93 -10.22 -3.77
N PRO A 70 0.26 -10.64 -4.24
CA PRO A 70 1.07 -9.89 -5.21
C PRO A 70 0.41 -9.77 -6.60
N PHE A 71 -0.71 -10.47 -6.81
CA PHE A 71 -1.46 -10.54 -8.07
C PHE A 71 -2.68 -9.63 -8.11
N VAL A 72 -3.02 -9.00 -6.98
CA VAL A 72 -4.08 -7.99 -6.94
C VAL A 72 -3.68 -6.86 -7.90
N PRO A 73 -4.54 -6.48 -8.86
CA PRO A 73 -4.31 -5.34 -9.72
C PRO A 73 -4.01 -4.11 -8.86
N GLN A 74 -2.81 -3.57 -8.97
CA GLN A 74 -2.48 -2.36 -8.27
C GLN A 74 -3.25 -1.21 -8.95
N PRO A 75 -3.86 -0.29 -8.17
CA PRO A 75 -4.40 0.93 -8.74
C PRO A 75 -3.30 1.64 -9.53
N ASP A 76 -3.67 2.41 -10.55
CA ASP A 76 -2.71 3.18 -11.35
C ASP A 76 -2.11 4.35 -10.53
N ASN A 77 -1.35 4.03 -9.49
CA ASN A 77 -0.51 4.94 -8.72
C ASN A 77 0.88 5.06 -9.36
N ALA A 78 0.99 4.85 -10.67
CA ALA A 78 2.24 4.95 -11.42
C ALA A 78 2.62 6.43 -11.60
N GLY A 79 3.34 7.01 -10.64
CA GLY A 79 4.03 8.29 -10.79
C GLY A 79 3.11 9.52 -10.93
N GLN A 80 2.39 9.68 -12.05
CA GLN A 80 1.54 10.84 -12.29
C GLN A 80 0.36 10.89 -11.32
N ARG A 81 -0.36 9.77 -11.12
CA ARG A 81 -1.44 9.70 -10.14
C ARG A 81 -0.96 9.90 -8.70
N ALA A 82 0.18 9.31 -8.32
CA ALA A 82 0.79 9.55 -7.01
C ALA A 82 1.11 11.03 -6.76
N LEU A 83 1.59 11.75 -7.79
CA LEU A 83 1.81 13.20 -7.71
C LEU A 83 0.49 13.99 -7.65
N LEU A 84 -0.55 13.55 -8.36
CA LEU A 84 -1.88 14.17 -8.30
C LEU A 84 -2.50 14.01 -6.90
N ASN A 85 -2.39 12.82 -6.30
CA ASN A 85 -2.88 12.54 -4.95
C ASN A 85 -2.10 13.38 -3.92
N GLY A 86 -0.77 13.47 -4.07
CA GLY A 86 0.07 14.35 -3.25
C GLY A 86 -0.29 15.84 -3.40
N ASN A 87 -0.65 16.29 -4.61
CA ASN A 87 -1.12 17.66 -4.81
C ASN A 87 -2.49 17.90 -4.20
N GLY A 88 -3.42 16.93 -4.29
CA GLY A 88 -4.72 17.01 -3.62
C GLY A 88 -4.52 17.23 -2.12
N LEU A 89 -3.62 16.46 -1.51
CA LEU A 89 -3.28 16.61 -0.09
C LEU A 89 -2.67 18.00 0.20
N ALA A 90 -1.76 18.45 -0.66
CA ALA A 90 -1.17 19.78 -0.52
C ALA A 90 -2.18 20.92 -0.68
N ASP A 91 -3.16 20.77 -1.57
CA ASP A 91 -4.23 21.74 -1.83
C ASP A 91 -5.15 21.86 -0.61
N VAL A 92 -5.66 20.73 -0.09
CA VAL A 92 -6.51 20.68 1.12
C VAL A 92 -5.80 21.30 2.33
N LEU A 93 -4.49 21.06 2.47
CA LEU A 93 -3.69 21.61 3.57
C LEU A 93 -3.14 23.02 3.30
N GLY A 94 -3.55 23.68 2.21
CA GLY A 94 -3.11 25.04 1.86
C GLY A 94 -1.60 25.17 1.70
N CYS A 95 -0.94 24.13 1.21
CA CYS A 95 0.51 24.03 1.01
C CYS A 95 0.93 24.10 -0.47
N GLY A 96 0.00 23.96 -1.41
CA GLY A 96 0.27 24.02 -2.84
C GLY A 96 -1.03 24.01 -3.65
N SER A 97 -0.89 23.82 -4.96
CA SER A 97 -2.02 23.67 -5.87
C SER A 97 -2.04 22.27 -6.50
N ARG A 98 -3.07 22.00 -7.31
CA ARG A 98 -3.20 20.77 -8.12
C ARG A 98 -2.01 20.46 -9.04
N ARG A 99 -1.05 21.37 -9.22
CA ARG A 99 0.13 21.20 -10.09
C ARG A 99 1.50 21.36 -9.40
N SER A 100 1.53 21.70 -8.11
CA SER A 100 2.77 22.18 -7.49
C SER A 100 3.85 21.11 -7.30
N LEU A 101 3.50 19.84 -7.09
CA LEU A 101 4.50 18.75 -7.02
C LEU A 101 5.05 18.34 -8.39
N GLN A 102 4.38 18.70 -9.50
CA GLN A 102 4.97 18.48 -10.83
C GLN A 102 6.06 19.52 -11.12
N ASP A 103 5.93 20.75 -10.62
CA ASP A 103 6.93 21.80 -10.79
C ASP A 103 8.16 21.56 -9.89
N ALA A 104 9.32 21.36 -10.52
CA ALA A 104 10.57 21.11 -9.81
C ALA A 104 10.98 22.25 -8.86
N SER A 105 10.65 23.49 -9.20
CA SER A 105 10.97 24.68 -8.40
C SER A 105 10.07 24.82 -7.17
N GLU A 106 8.84 24.32 -7.22
CA GLU A 106 7.88 24.42 -6.11
C GLU A 106 7.95 23.25 -5.12
N ARG A 107 8.35 22.05 -5.57
CA ARG A 107 8.33 20.81 -4.77
C ARG A 107 8.88 20.97 -3.36
N ARG A 108 10.06 21.58 -3.22
CA ARG A 108 10.72 21.74 -1.92
C ARG A 108 9.88 22.56 -0.96
N ARG A 109 9.34 23.68 -1.46
CA ARG A 109 8.46 24.56 -0.69
C ARG A 109 7.18 23.83 -0.26
N VAL A 110 6.57 23.05 -1.16
CA VAL A 110 5.36 22.27 -0.86
C VAL A 110 5.65 21.23 0.24
N VAL A 111 6.72 20.44 0.09
CA VAL A 111 7.10 19.41 1.07
C VAL A 111 7.46 20.04 2.42
N GLU A 112 8.16 21.18 2.44
CA GLU A 112 8.46 21.89 3.69
C GLU A 112 7.20 22.41 4.39
N CYS A 113 6.23 22.92 3.63
CA CYS A 113 4.93 23.31 4.19
C CYS A 113 4.20 22.10 4.80
N LEU A 114 4.13 20.99 4.07
CA LEU A 114 3.47 19.76 4.54
C LEU A 114 4.09 19.25 5.84
N ARG A 115 5.42 19.31 5.99
CA ARG A 115 6.12 18.93 7.23
C ARG A 115 5.78 19.80 8.44
N LYS A 116 5.26 21.02 8.23
CA LYS A 116 4.82 21.93 9.30
C LYS A 116 3.36 21.71 9.69
N ARG A 117 2.59 20.92 8.94
CA ARG A 117 1.21 20.56 9.28
C ARG A 117 1.19 19.49 10.37
N SER A 118 0.14 19.48 11.19
CA SER A 118 -0.01 18.45 12.22
C SER A 118 -0.28 17.10 11.57
N ALA A 119 0.15 16.03 12.23
CA ALA A 119 -0.16 14.67 11.79
C ALA A 119 -1.68 14.46 11.71
N TYR A 120 -2.44 14.98 12.68
CA TYR A 120 -3.89 14.89 12.71
C TYR A 120 -4.55 15.54 11.48
N ALA A 121 -4.19 16.78 11.16
CA ALA A 121 -4.75 17.46 9.99
C ALA A 121 -4.37 16.74 8.68
N THR A 122 -3.14 16.22 8.61
CA THR A 122 -2.67 15.44 7.45
C THR A 122 -3.48 14.16 7.27
N VAL A 123 -3.80 13.45 8.35
CA VAL A 123 -4.61 12.23 8.30
C VAL A 123 -6.04 12.54 7.86
N LEU A 124 -6.68 13.59 8.41
CA LEU A 124 -8.03 13.98 7.98
C LEU A 124 -8.08 14.38 6.51
N ALA A 125 -7.11 15.16 6.04
CA ALA A 125 -7.04 15.55 4.64
C ALA A 125 -6.81 14.34 3.71
N ALA A 126 -6.03 13.35 4.15
CA ALA A 126 -5.84 12.11 3.40
C ALA A 126 -7.11 11.26 3.34
N ASP A 127 -7.87 11.21 4.43
CA ASP A 127 -9.16 10.50 4.53
C ASP A 127 -10.24 11.14 3.65
N GLU A 128 -10.31 12.47 3.61
CA GLU A 128 -11.20 13.22 2.72
C GLU A 128 -10.92 12.91 1.24
N LEU A 129 -9.65 12.79 0.86
CA LEU A 129 -9.27 12.39 -0.50
C LEU A 129 -9.62 10.93 -0.79
N ALA A 130 -9.45 10.04 0.20
CA ALA A 130 -9.77 8.63 0.06
C ALA A 130 -11.28 8.40 -0.11
N THR A 131 -12.10 9.07 0.70
CA THR A 131 -13.57 8.97 0.65
C THR A 131 -14.17 9.57 -0.62
N SER A 132 -13.47 10.50 -1.28
CA SER A 132 -13.89 11.11 -2.54
C SER A 132 -13.32 10.43 -3.81
N SER A 133 -12.66 9.27 -3.66
CA SER A 133 -12.03 8.55 -4.76
C SER A 133 -12.50 7.10 -4.88
N ASP A 134 -12.82 6.68 -6.10
CA ASP A 134 -13.16 5.27 -6.43
C ASP A 134 -11.93 4.34 -6.46
N THR A 135 -10.79 4.78 -5.93
CA THR A 135 -9.49 4.10 -6.05
C THR A 135 -8.64 4.36 -4.82
N VAL A 136 -7.76 3.41 -4.46
CA VAL A 136 -6.79 3.62 -3.38
C VAL A 136 -5.89 4.82 -3.67
N VAL A 137 -6.05 5.89 -2.88
CA VAL A 137 -5.36 7.17 -3.04
C VAL A 137 -3.90 7.10 -2.61
N PHE A 138 -3.62 6.45 -1.48
CA PHE A 138 -2.26 6.24 -1.00
C PHE A 138 -1.95 4.75 -0.97
N GLY A 139 -1.04 4.33 -1.83
CA GLY A 139 -0.62 2.93 -1.93
C GLY A 139 0.77 2.82 -2.56
N PRO A 140 1.22 1.59 -2.85
CA PRO A 140 2.48 1.35 -3.53
C PRO A 140 2.56 2.14 -4.84
N SER A 141 3.68 2.84 -5.02
CA SER A 141 3.93 3.75 -6.14
C SER A 141 5.14 3.29 -6.94
N LYS A 142 5.16 3.58 -8.23
CA LYS A 142 6.32 3.24 -9.07
C LYS A 142 7.55 4.04 -8.64
N ASN A 143 8.53 3.36 -8.05
CA ASN A 143 9.84 3.92 -7.73
C ASN A 143 10.98 2.98 -8.19
N ARG A 144 12.22 3.27 -7.78
CA ARG A 144 13.39 2.44 -8.15
C ARG A 144 13.60 1.25 -7.21
N ASP A 145 13.05 1.30 -6.01
CA ASP A 145 13.34 0.33 -4.95
C ASP A 145 12.42 -0.88 -4.99
N PHE A 146 11.23 -0.74 -5.58
CA PHE A 146 10.22 -1.80 -5.65
C PHE A 146 9.78 -2.06 -7.10
N PRO A 147 9.60 -3.32 -7.51
CA PRO A 147 9.14 -3.64 -8.85
C PRO A 147 7.68 -3.20 -9.04
N TRP A 148 7.43 -2.43 -10.10
CA TRP A 148 6.07 -1.99 -10.43
C TRP A 148 5.17 -3.14 -10.88
N LYS A 149 5.69 -4.04 -11.73
CA LYS A 149 4.97 -5.24 -12.17
C LYS A 149 5.17 -6.38 -11.18
N LEU A 150 4.49 -6.27 -10.03
CA LEU A 150 4.73 -7.14 -8.89
C LEU A 150 4.49 -8.62 -9.18
N ALA A 151 3.36 -8.94 -9.81
CA ALA A 151 3.01 -10.31 -10.23
C ALA A 151 4.16 -10.97 -11.02
N SER A 152 4.66 -10.31 -12.06
CA SER A 152 5.77 -10.87 -12.87
C SER A 152 7.08 -10.97 -12.11
N ALA A 153 7.34 -10.08 -11.16
CA ALA A 153 8.56 -10.12 -10.36
C ALA A 153 8.55 -11.30 -9.37
N VAL A 154 7.38 -11.59 -8.77
CA VAL A 154 7.20 -12.72 -7.85
C VAL A 154 7.12 -14.06 -8.58
N LEU A 155 6.58 -14.11 -9.80
CA LEU A 155 6.43 -15.35 -10.60
C LEU A 155 7.72 -15.92 -11.18
N SER A 156 8.90 -15.37 -10.88
CA SER A 156 10.13 -16.03 -11.28
C SER A 156 10.19 -17.43 -10.65
N GLU A 157 10.45 -18.48 -11.45
CA GLU A 157 10.49 -19.87 -10.97
C GLU A 157 11.43 -20.05 -9.77
N THR A 158 12.48 -19.23 -9.70
CA THR A 158 13.47 -19.22 -8.63
C THR A 158 12.91 -18.76 -7.28
N MET A 159 11.89 -17.88 -7.27
CA MET A 159 11.25 -17.38 -6.06
C MET A 159 10.19 -18.33 -5.52
N LEU A 160 9.34 -18.87 -6.41
CA LEU A 160 8.29 -19.83 -6.02
C LEU A 160 8.85 -21.14 -5.44
N LYS A 161 10.07 -21.54 -5.83
CA LYS A 161 10.74 -22.74 -5.31
C LYS A 161 11.43 -22.53 -3.94
N ARG A 162 11.48 -21.29 -3.41
CA ARG A 162 12.24 -20.96 -2.18
C ARG A 162 11.35 -20.68 -0.96
N VAL A 163 10.07 -20.42 -1.16
CA VAL A 163 9.16 -19.93 -0.10
C VAL A 163 7.94 -20.81 -0.02
N ASP A 164 7.59 -21.29 1.17
CA ASP A 164 6.33 -22.00 1.38
C ASP A 164 5.19 -20.99 1.57
N PHE A 165 4.09 -21.19 0.86
CA PHE A 165 2.92 -20.31 0.92
C PHE A 165 1.73 -21.00 1.58
N LEU A 166 1.07 -20.27 2.48
CA LEU A 166 -0.31 -20.55 2.90
C LEU A 166 -1.17 -19.37 2.45
N VAL A 167 -2.13 -19.61 1.58
CA VAL A 167 -2.96 -18.56 0.98
C VAL A 167 -4.43 -18.85 1.26
N GLY A 168 -5.20 -17.82 1.61
CA GLY A 168 -6.63 -17.96 1.87
C GLY A 168 -7.40 -16.68 1.64
N VAL A 169 -8.71 -16.82 1.47
CA VAL A 169 -9.70 -15.72 1.40
C VAL A 169 -10.88 -16.08 2.29
N SER A 170 -11.60 -15.07 2.73
CA SER A 170 -12.87 -15.22 3.45
C SER A 170 -14.01 -15.47 2.46
N LYS A 171 -15.07 -16.13 2.92
CA LYS A 171 -16.28 -16.37 2.11
C LYS A 171 -16.93 -15.07 1.62
N ASP A 172 -16.86 -14.03 2.46
CA ASP A 172 -17.71 -12.84 2.38
C ASP A 172 -16.88 -11.52 2.34
N GLU A 173 -15.75 -11.50 1.61
CA GLU A 173 -14.81 -10.35 1.50
C GLU A 173 -15.45 -9.03 1.07
N GLY A 174 -16.45 -9.10 0.19
CA GLY A 174 -17.11 -7.92 -0.36
C GLY A 174 -18.13 -7.26 0.57
N THR A 175 -18.50 -7.92 1.67
CA THR A 175 -19.70 -7.53 2.45
C THR A 175 -19.53 -6.18 3.14
N SER A 176 -18.32 -5.86 3.61
CA SER A 176 -18.00 -4.54 4.18
C SER A 176 -18.18 -3.43 3.14
N HIS A 177 -17.59 -3.60 1.96
CA HIS A 177 -17.68 -2.65 0.84
C HIS A 177 -19.12 -2.46 0.36
N VAL A 178 -19.89 -3.56 0.28
CA VAL A 178 -21.32 -3.50 -0.05
C VAL A 178 -22.10 -2.74 1.04
N SER A 179 -21.79 -2.95 2.32
CA SER A 179 -22.45 -2.23 3.41
C SER A 179 -22.17 -0.72 3.36
N GLU A 180 -20.93 -0.32 3.11
CA GLU A 180 -20.55 1.10 2.94
C GLU A 180 -21.27 1.72 1.73
N LEU A 181 -21.31 1.01 0.61
CA LEU A 181 -22.07 1.42 -0.58
C LEU A 181 -23.54 1.62 -0.24
N MET A 182 -24.16 0.67 0.46
CA MET A 182 -25.56 0.75 0.86
C MET A 182 -25.82 1.96 1.75
N GLN A 183 -24.94 2.24 2.73
CA GLN A 183 -25.05 3.43 3.57
C GLN A 183 -24.94 4.72 2.77
N ALA A 184 -23.98 4.81 1.85
CA ALA A 184 -23.77 6.00 1.01
C ALA A 184 -24.99 6.32 0.13
N PHE A 185 -25.73 5.30 -0.31
CA PHE A 185 -26.95 5.45 -1.12
C PHE A 185 -28.26 5.41 -0.30
N GLY A 186 -28.19 5.35 1.04
CA GLY A 186 -29.36 5.25 1.90
C GLY A 186 -30.18 3.97 1.71
N LEU A 187 -29.53 2.89 1.24
CA LEU A 187 -30.15 1.59 1.00
C LEU A 187 -30.17 0.76 2.27
N SER A 188 -31.28 0.08 2.56
CA SER A 188 -31.36 -0.94 3.62
C SER A 188 -31.25 -2.35 3.07
N ALA A 189 -30.83 -3.31 3.91
CA ALA A 189 -30.75 -4.73 3.53
C ALA A 189 -32.07 -5.29 2.99
N ASP A 190 -33.21 -4.73 3.41
CA ASP A 190 -34.54 -5.15 2.95
C ASP A 190 -34.91 -4.62 1.55
N GLN A 191 -34.11 -3.70 0.99
CA GLN A 191 -34.35 -3.12 -0.35
C GLN A 191 -33.63 -3.87 -1.47
N THR A 192 -32.85 -4.91 -1.16
CA THR A 192 -32.21 -5.74 -2.18
C THR A 192 -33.22 -6.70 -2.82
N LEU A 193 -33.64 -6.35 -4.03
CA LEU A 193 -34.23 -7.19 -5.08
C LEU A 193 -34.95 -8.45 -4.58
N THR A 194 -36.19 -8.28 -4.11
CA THR A 194 -37.18 -9.33 -4.36
C THR A 194 -37.31 -9.49 -5.88
N PRO A 195 -37.19 -10.71 -6.44
CA PRO A 195 -37.41 -10.91 -7.87
C PRO A 195 -38.82 -10.41 -8.19
N ARG A 196 -38.94 -9.42 -9.07
CA ARG A 196 -40.24 -9.09 -9.65
C ARG A 196 -40.68 -10.33 -10.41
N ARG A 197 -41.71 -11.01 -9.88
CA ARG A 197 -42.38 -12.13 -10.55
C ARG A 197 -43.10 -11.64 -11.80
#